data_AF-A0A7K8A861-F1
#
_entry.id   AF-A0A7K8A861-F1
#
_cell.length_a   1.000
_cell.length_b   1.000
_cell.length_c   1.000
_cell.angle_alpha   90.00
_cell.angle_beta   90.00
_cell.angle_gamma   90.00
#
_symmetry.space_group_name_H-M   'P 1'
#
loop_
_entity.id
_entity.type
_entity.pdbx_description
1 polymer ?
#
loop_
_entity_poly.entity_id
_entity_poly.type
_entity_poly.pdbx_seq_one_letter_code
_entity_poly.pdbx_strand_id
1 'polypeptide(L)'
;GTAFDPTFMLSCAVANVICSIVFGKRYDYKDKKFLALMDNMNNIFEMMNSRWGQLYQMFSNILDYFPGPHNNIFAEFDALKAFVAEEVKLHQASLDPNSPQDFIDCFLSKMQEEKDRPNSSFYMKNLITSTFDLFLAGTETTSTTIRYGLLLLLKHPKIQ
;
A
#
# COMPACT_ATOMS: atom_id res chain seq x y z
N GLY A 1 27.67 -3.01 -13.93
CA GLY A 1 26.33 -3.19 -14.54
C GLY A 1 26.11 -4.64 -14.89
N THR A 2 25.77 -5.45 -13.90
CA THR A 2 25.31 -6.83 -14.12
C THR A 2 23.80 -6.83 -14.40
N ALA A 3 23.29 -7.85 -15.07
CA ALA A 3 21.84 -8.00 -15.25
C ALA A 3 21.13 -8.17 -13.89
N PHE A 4 19.97 -7.54 -13.73
CA PHE A 4 19.14 -7.63 -12.53
C PHE A 4 17.68 -7.36 -12.88
N ASP A 5 16.76 -7.83 -12.05
CA ASP A 5 15.34 -7.49 -12.12
C ASP A 5 15.07 -6.17 -11.38
N PRO A 6 14.58 -5.11 -12.05
CA PRO A 6 14.36 -3.82 -11.41
C PRO A 6 13.08 -3.76 -10.57
N THR A 7 12.22 -4.78 -10.60
CA THR A 7 10.87 -4.75 -10.00
C THR A 7 10.89 -4.31 -8.54
N PHE A 8 11.56 -5.05 -7.66
CA PHE A 8 11.59 -4.73 -6.23
C PHE A 8 12.34 -3.44 -5.92
N MET A 9 13.41 -3.13 -6.65
CA MET A 9 14.19 -1.91 -6.42
C MET A 9 13.36 -0.66 -6.70
N LEU A 10 12.60 -0.65 -7.80
CA LEU A 10 11.73 0.46 -8.16
C LEU A 10 10.52 0.55 -7.22
N SER A 11 9.90 -0.58 -6.89
CA SER A 11 8.79 -0.61 -5.92
C SER A 11 9.25 -0.09 -4.55
N CYS A 12 10.41 -0.51 -4.04
CA CYS A 12 10.95 0.00 -2.78
C CYS A 12 11.23 1.51 -2.82
N ALA A 13 11.73 2.03 -3.95
CA ALA A 13 12.00 3.45 -4.10
C ALA A 13 10.73 4.30 -4.05
N VAL A 14 9.71 3.91 -4.82
CA VAL A 14 8.41 4.59 -4.84
C VAL A 14 7.70 4.42 -3.49
N ALA A 15 7.65 3.21 -2.96
CA ALA A 15 7.03 2.92 -1.67
C ALA A 15 7.62 3.79 -0.57
N ASN A 16 8.94 3.96 -0.53
CA ASN A 16 9.60 4.81 0.47
C ASN A 16 9.23 6.29 0.39
N VAL A 17 8.85 6.80 -0.79
CA VAL A 17 8.30 8.15 -0.89
C VAL A 17 6.96 8.21 -0.16
N ILE A 18 6.06 7.26 -0.44
CA ILE A 18 4.76 7.20 0.23
C ILE A 18 4.92 6.93 1.73
N CYS A 19 5.77 5.99 2.14
CA CYS A 19 6.08 5.72 3.55
C CYS A 19 6.54 6.98 4.29
N SER A 20 7.35 7.83 3.66
CA SER A 20 7.77 9.08 4.31
C SER A 20 6.64 10.08 4.52
N ILE A 21 5.59 10.02 3.69
CA ILE A 21 4.40 10.85 3.81
C ILE A 21 3.42 10.26 4.82
N VAL A 22 3.26 8.93 4.84
CA VAL A 22 2.21 8.28 5.63
C VAL A 22 2.68 7.78 6.99
N PHE A 23 3.93 7.35 7.14
CA PHE A 23 4.52 6.78 8.35
C PHE A 23 5.68 7.63 8.92
N GLY A 24 5.97 8.78 8.30
CA GLY A 24 7.07 9.67 8.71
C GLY A 24 8.47 9.06 8.53
N LYS A 25 8.60 7.89 7.89
CA LYS A 25 9.88 7.15 7.81
C LYS A 25 10.06 6.39 6.52
N ARG A 26 11.28 5.91 6.32
CA ARG A 26 11.69 5.07 5.18
C ARG A 26 12.25 3.75 5.68
N TYR A 27 12.04 2.70 4.91
CA TYR A 27 12.53 1.35 5.17
C TYR A 27 13.77 1.05 4.34
N ASP A 28 14.67 0.24 4.91
CA ASP A 28 15.82 -0.29 4.19
C ASP A 28 15.37 -1.22 3.07
N TYR A 29 16.06 -1.22 1.94
CA TYR A 29 15.70 -2.02 0.75
C TYR A 29 15.92 -3.52 0.98
N LYS A 30 16.58 -3.90 2.07
CA LYS A 30 16.79 -5.28 2.52
C LYS A 30 15.90 -5.64 3.72
N ASP A 31 15.07 -4.71 4.20
CA ASP A 31 14.11 -5.01 5.26
C ASP A 31 13.14 -6.10 4.77
N LYS A 32 13.18 -7.26 5.43
CA LYS A 32 12.39 -8.43 5.02
C LYS A 32 10.90 -8.20 5.13
N LYS A 33 10.46 -7.41 6.13
CA LYS A 33 9.06 -7.09 6.33
C LYS A 33 8.59 -6.16 5.21
N PHE A 34 9.39 -5.15 4.87
CA PHE A 34 9.09 -4.24 3.78
C PHE A 34 9.04 -4.95 2.42
N LEU A 35 10.00 -5.84 2.15
CA LEU A 35 9.99 -6.66 0.93
C LEU A 35 8.77 -7.58 0.85
N ALA A 36 8.36 -8.19 1.96
CA ALA A 36 7.12 -8.97 2.00
C ALA A 36 5.89 -8.11 1.67
N LEU A 37 5.80 -6.87 2.19
CA LEU A 37 4.70 -5.98 1.84
C LEU A 37 4.68 -5.65 0.34
N MET A 38 5.85 -5.43 -0.27
CA MET A 38 5.93 -5.21 -1.73
C MET A 38 5.47 -6.45 -2.51
N ASP A 39 5.77 -7.65 -2.03
CA ASP A 39 5.28 -8.90 -2.65
C ASP A 39 3.76 -9.00 -2.55
N ASN A 40 3.19 -8.76 -1.36
CA ASN A 40 1.73 -8.73 -1.14
C ASN A 40 1.04 -7.74 -2.08
N MET A 41 1.61 -6.54 -2.26
CA MET A 41 1.06 -5.51 -3.16
C MET A 41 1.08 -5.96 -4.62
N ASN A 42 2.19 -6.53 -5.10
CA ASN A 42 2.27 -7.08 -6.45
C ASN A 42 1.25 -8.22 -6.63
N ASN A 43 1.13 -9.14 -5.67
CA ASN A 43 0.18 -10.26 -5.71
C ASN A 43 -1.28 -9.78 -5.79
N ILE A 44 -1.64 -8.76 -5.00
CA ILE A 44 -2.96 -8.10 -5.07
C ILE A 44 -3.18 -7.53 -6.47
N PHE A 45 -2.21 -6.77 -6.98
CA PHE A 45 -2.35 -6.11 -8.28
C PHE A 45 -2.46 -7.13 -9.43
N GLU A 46 -1.63 -8.17 -9.43
CA GLU A 46 -1.71 -9.26 -10.40
C GLU A 46 -3.05 -9.99 -10.34
N MET A 47 -3.53 -10.32 -9.14
CA MET A 47 -4.81 -11.00 -8.96
C MET A 47 -5.97 -10.14 -9.47
N MET A 48 -6.03 -8.87 -9.09
CA MET A 48 -7.07 -7.92 -9.52
C MET A 48 -7.12 -7.74 -11.03
N ASN A 49 -5.95 -7.73 -11.68
CA ASN A 49 -5.83 -7.59 -13.15
C ASN A 49 -5.93 -8.93 -13.90
N SER A 50 -5.99 -10.07 -13.20
CA SER A 50 -6.12 -11.38 -13.83
C SER A 50 -7.54 -11.64 -14.35
N ARG A 51 -7.67 -12.57 -15.29
CA ARG A 51 -8.99 -13.07 -15.76
C ARG A 51 -9.86 -13.56 -14.61
N TRP A 52 -9.25 -14.20 -13.59
CA TRP A 52 -9.98 -14.68 -12.43
C TRP A 52 -10.46 -13.52 -11.54
N GLY A 53 -9.61 -12.51 -11.30
CA GLY A 53 -9.98 -11.33 -10.52
C GLY A 53 -11.15 -10.57 -11.15
N GLN A 54 -11.15 -10.43 -12.47
CA GLN A 54 -12.25 -9.81 -13.21
C GLN A 54 -13.55 -10.63 -13.08
N LEU A 55 -13.48 -11.96 -13.19
CA LEU A 55 -14.64 -12.84 -12.96
C LEU A 55 -15.16 -12.73 -11.53
N TYR A 56 -14.25 -12.72 -10.55
CA TYR A 56 -14.59 -12.56 -9.14
C TYR A 56 -15.29 -11.23 -8.87
N GLN A 57 -14.78 -10.13 -9.43
CA GLN A 57 -15.42 -8.82 -9.31
C GLN A 57 -16.85 -8.77 -9.86
N MET A 58 -17.12 -9.51 -10.95
CA MET A 58 -18.45 -9.56 -11.56
C MET A 58 -19.43 -10.48 -10.82
N PHE A 59 -18.94 -11.55 -10.21
CA PHE A 59 -19.76 -12.65 -9.68
C PHE A 59 -19.39 -13.04 -8.24
N SER A 60 -18.94 -12.10 -7.42
CA SER A 60 -18.48 -12.36 -6.04
C SER A 60 -19.52 -13.11 -5.21
N ASN A 61 -20.79 -12.69 -5.28
CA ASN A 61 -21.91 -13.32 -4.57
C ASN A 61 -22.09 -14.83 -4.88
N ILE A 62 -21.55 -15.33 -5.98
CA ILE A 62 -21.57 -16.76 -6.32
C ILE A 62 -20.21 -17.38 -5.97
N LEU A 63 -19.13 -16.72 -6.37
CA LEU A 63 -17.78 -17.26 -6.28
C LEU A 63 -17.25 -17.34 -4.85
N ASP A 64 -17.76 -16.52 -3.91
CA ASP A 64 -17.43 -16.59 -2.49
C ASP A 64 -17.71 -17.97 -1.86
N TYR A 65 -18.61 -18.75 -2.47
CA TYR A 65 -18.93 -20.11 -2.02
C TYR A 65 -18.03 -21.19 -2.64
N PHE A 66 -17.14 -20.83 -3.57
CA PHE A 66 -16.27 -21.76 -4.28
C PHE A 66 -14.80 -21.57 -3.89
N PRO A 67 -13.98 -22.64 -3.91
CA PRO A 67 -12.54 -22.48 -3.77
C PRO A 67 -11.98 -21.72 -4.99
N GLY A 68 -11.02 -20.84 -4.75
CA GLY A 68 -10.29 -20.18 -5.82
C GLY A 68 -9.21 -19.23 -5.31
N PRO A 69 -8.39 -18.69 -6.21
CA PRO A 69 -7.27 -17.83 -5.84
C PRO A 69 -7.71 -16.49 -5.22
N HIS A 70 -8.97 -16.09 -5.42
CA HIS A 70 -9.57 -14.94 -4.74
C HIS A 70 -9.58 -15.08 -3.21
N ASN A 71 -9.59 -16.29 -2.66
CA ASN A 71 -9.55 -16.49 -1.21
C ASN A 71 -8.23 -16.03 -0.58
N ASN A 72 -7.14 -16.09 -1.34
CA ASN A 72 -5.82 -15.66 -0.86
C ASN A 72 -5.70 -14.13 -0.83
N ILE A 73 -6.42 -13.41 -1.70
CA ILE A 73 -6.27 -11.95 -1.82
C ILE A 73 -6.64 -11.23 -0.53
N PHE A 74 -7.62 -11.75 0.21
CA PHE A 74 -8.05 -11.19 1.48
C PHE A 74 -6.96 -11.30 2.54
N ALA A 75 -6.21 -12.40 2.57
CA ALA A 75 -5.06 -12.55 3.46
C ALA A 75 -3.94 -11.55 3.11
N GLU A 76 -3.72 -11.27 1.82
CA GLU A 76 -2.76 -10.25 1.38
C GLU A 76 -3.18 -8.84 1.84
N PHE A 77 -4.46 -8.49 1.69
CA PHE A 77 -5.03 -7.24 2.18
C PHE A 77 -4.94 -7.13 3.70
N ASP A 78 -5.24 -8.21 4.42
CA ASP A 78 -5.20 -8.24 5.89
C ASP A 78 -3.78 -8.07 6.41
N ALA A 79 -2.78 -8.67 5.76
CA ALA A 79 -1.37 -8.48 6.11
C ALA A 79 -0.92 -7.02 5.94
N LEU A 80 -1.30 -6.36 4.83
CA LEU A 80 -1.01 -4.93 4.62
C LEU A 80 -1.73 -4.03 5.64
N LYS A 81 -3.00 -4.31 5.96
CA LYS A 81 -3.75 -3.57 6.99
C LYS A 81 -3.18 -3.80 8.39
N ALA A 82 -2.73 -5.02 8.70
CA ALA A 82 -2.09 -5.34 9.97
C ALA A 82 -0.79 -4.55 10.15
N PHE A 83 0.02 -4.45 9.09
CA PHE A 83 1.21 -3.61 9.09
C PHE A 83 0.88 -2.13 9.35
N VAL A 84 -0.10 -1.58 8.65
CA VAL A 84 -0.58 -0.21 8.88
C VAL A 84 -1.06 -0.03 10.32
N ALA A 85 -1.83 -0.99 10.86
CA ALA A 85 -2.32 -0.94 12.23
C ALA A 85 -1.19 -0.96 13.26
N GLU A 86 -0.09 -1.68 13.00
CA GLU A 86 1.10 -1.64 13.84
C GLU A 86 1.78 -0.26 13.79
N GLU A 87 1.93 0.34 12.61
CA GLU A 87 2.47 1.70 12.47
C GLU A 87 1.58 2.71 13.19
N VAL A 88 0.26 2.63 13.04
CA VAL A 88 -0.69 3.50 13.75
C VAL A 88 -0.53 3.39 15.27
N LYS A 89 -0.35 2.17 15.80
CA LYS A 89 -0.10 1.98 17.26
C LYS A 89 1.19 2.66 17.72
N LEU A 90 2.24 2.63 16.91
CA LEU A 90 3.49 3.33 17.23
C LEU A 90 3.28 4.84 17.30
N HIS A 91 2.57 5.41 16.32
CA HIS A 91 2.26 6.85 16.30
C HIS A 91 1.35 7.25 17.46
N GLN A 92 0.35 6.44 17.81
CA GLN A 92 -0.49 6.69 18.98
C GLN A 92 0.31 6.76 20.29
N ALA A 93 1.38 5.97 20.42
CA ALA A 93 2.22 5.95 21.62
C ALA A 93 3.15 7.17 21.73
N SER A 94 3.48 7.82 20.60
CA SER A 94 4.41 8.95 20.54
C SER A 94 3.80 10.25 20.01
N LEU A 95 2.48 10.33 19.86
CA LEU A 95 1.79 11.45 19.24
C LEU A 95 2.02 12.76 20.02
N ASP A 96 2.54 13.77 19.33
CA ASP A 96 2.49 15.17 19.78
C ASP A 96 1.44 15.94 18.96
N PRO A 97 0.26 16.27 19.54
CA PRO A 97 -0.78 16.99 18.84
C PRO A 97 -0.34 18.36 18.29
N ASN A 98 0.73 18.96 18.84
CA ASN A 98 1.20 20.27 18.40
C ASN A 98 2.19 20.20 17.23
N SER A 99 2.66 19.00 16.88
CA SER A 99 3.69 18.82 15.84
C SER A 99 3.46 17.51 15.07
N PRO A 100 2.34 17.38 14.32
CA PRO A 100 2.10 16.20 13.49
C PRO A 100 3.15 16.08 12.38
N GLN A 101 3.75 14.90 12.23
CA GLN A 101 4.90 14.71 11.33
C GLN A 101 4.52 14.09 9.98
N ASP A 102 3.40 13.37 9.93
CA ASP A 102 2.95 12.59 8.78
C ASP A 102 1.41 12.47 8.75
N PHE A 103 0.91 11.71 7.78
CA PHE A 103 -0.53 11.49 7.60
C PHE A 103 -1.19 10.87 8.82
N ILE A 104 -0.55 9.87 9.46
CA ILE A 104 -1.14 9.17 10.60
C ILE A 104 -1.29 10.15 11.77
N ASP A 105 -0.25 10.92 12.09
CA ASP A 105 -0.31 11.92 13.14
C ASP A 105 -1.40 12.97 12.86
N CYS A 106 -1.45 13.50 11.63
CA CYS A 106 -2.49 14.43 11.20
C CYS A 106 -3.90 13.85 11.44
N PHE A 107 -4.12 12.60 11.05
CA PHE A 107 -5.41 11.95 11.20
C PHE A 107 -5.75 11.67 12.67
N LEU A 108 -4.78 11.25 13.48
CA LEU A 108 -4.97 11.01 14.91
C LEU A 108 -5.30 12.31 15.65
N SER A 109 -4.59 13.40 15.38
CA SER A 109 -4.90 14.72 15.92
C SER A 109 -6.31 15.15 15.54
N LYS A 110 -6.70 14.93 14.27
CA LYS A 110 -8.04 15.25 13.80
C LYS A 110 -9.14 14.41 14.47
N MET A 111 -8.86 13.14 14.71
CA MET A 111 -9.75 12.24 15.47
C MET A 111 -9.95 12.72 16.92
N GLN A 112 -8.93 13.29 17.56
CA GLN A 112 -9.06 13.87 18.89
C GLN A 112 -9.89 15.18 18.89
N GLU A 113 -9.66 16.05 17.90
CA GLU A 113 -10.44 17.29 17.73
C GLU A 113 -11.93 17.03 17.51
N GLU A 114 -12.26 15.94 16.80
CA GLU A 114 -13.64 15.63 16.40
C GLU A 114 -14.31 14.54 17.26
N LYS A 115 -13.73 14.20 18.41
CA LYS A 115 -14.21 13.11 19.29
C LYS A 115 -15.69 13.24 19.71
N ASP A 116 -16.18 14.47 19.85
CA ASP A 116 -17.54 14.76 20.32
C ASP A 116 -18.52 14.94 19.14
N ARG A 117 -18.08 14.75 17.88
CA ARG A 117 -18.91 14.87 16.69
C ARG A 117 -19.49 13.50 16.30
N PRO A 118 -20.81 13.29 16.40
CA PRO A 118 -21.42 11.98 16.19
C PRO A 118 -21.30 11.45 14.74
N ASN A 119 -21.10 12.34 13.76
CA ASN A 119 -20.97 11.99 12.34
C ASN A 119 -19.52 12.17 11.83
N SER A 120 -18.52 12.10 12.71
CA SER A 120 -17.13 12.20 12.30
C SER A 120 -16.71 11.04 11.41
N SER A 121 -15.99 11.35 10.34
CA SER A 121 -15.34 10.35 9.48
C SER A 121 -13.95 9.95 9.99
N PHE A 122 -13.47 10.59 11.06
CA PHE A 122 -12.18 10.33 11.67
C PHE A 122 -12.35 9.30 12.80
N TYR A 123 -12.16 8.03 12.45
CA TYR A 123 -12.15 6.91 13.39
C TYR A 123 -11.12 5.87 12.95
N MET A 124 -10.74 4.99 13.88
CA MET A 124 -9.61 4.07 13.71
C MET A 124 -9.66 3.21 12.44
N LYS A 125 -10.83 2.63 12.13
CA LYS A 125 -10.99 1.81 10.91
C LYS A 125 -10.78 2.63 9.63
N ASN A 126 -11.22 3.89 9.61
CA ASN A 126 -10.97 4.79 8.48
C ASN A 126 -9.50 5.19 8.39
N LEU A 127 -8.84 5.49 9.52
CA LEU A 127 -7.39 5.76 9.53
C LEU A 127 -6.60 4.62 8.88
N ILE A 128 -6.83 3.38 9.34
CA ILE A 128 -6.13 2.20 8.80
C ILE A 128 -6.45 2.01 7.32
N THR A 129 -7.73 2.11 6.93
CA THR A 129 -8.16 1.89 5.54
C THR A 129 -7.59 2.98 4.61
N SER A 130 -7.68 4.25 4.98
CA SER A 130 -7.15 5.35 4.17
C SER A 130 -5.63 5.32 4.06
N THR A 131 -4.92 4.97 5.13
CA THR A 131 -3.46 4.82 5.09
C THR A 131 -3.05 3.65 4.20
N PHE A 132 -3.76 2.52 4.31
CA PHE A 132 -3.60 1.38 3.43
C PHE A 132 -3.84 1.76 1.96
N ASP A 133 -4.94 2.47 1.66
CA ASP A 133 -5.28 2.89 0.30
C ASP A 133 -4.20 3.79 -0.30
N LEU A 134 -3.74 4.79 0.46
CA LEU A 134 -2.65 5.68 0.04
C LEU A 134 -1.35 4.89 -0.23
N PHE A 135 -1.01 3.96 0.66
CA PHE A 135 0.20 3.17 0.55
C PHE A 135 0.20 2.24 -0.67
N LEU A 136 -0.89 1.48 -0.87
CA LEU A 136 -1.04 0.58 -2.02
C LEU A 136 -1.09 1.36 -3.34
N ALA A 137 -1.99 2.36 -3.43
CA ALA A 137 -2.23 3.09 -4.68
C ALA A 137 -0.99 3.86 -5.15
N GLY A 138 -0.30 4.53 -4.22
CA GLY A 138 0.88 5.33 -4.55
C GLY A 138 2.10 4.48 -4.97
N THR A 139 2.20 3.26 -4.44
CA THR A 139 3.33 2.36 -4.67
C THR A 139 3.23 1.61 -6.00
N GLU A 140 2.14 0.85 -6.20
CA GLU A 140 2.07 -0.11 -7.30
C GLU A 140 1.93 0.55 -8.67
N THR A 141 1.07 1.57 -8.78
CA THR A 141 0.80 2.23 -10.06
C THR A 141 2.03 2.95 -10.59
N THR A 142 2.72 3.69 -9.73
CA THR A 142 3.93 4.45 -10.10
C THR A 142 5.11 3.52 -10.39
N SER A 143 5.34 2.50 -9.56
CA SER A 143 6.45 1.55 -9.78
C SER A 143 6.27 0.75 -11.07
N THR A 144 5.05 0.29 -11.35
CA THR A 144 4.70 -0.37 -12.61
C THR A 144 4.88 0.57 -13.80
N THR A 145 4.43 1.82 -13.69
CA THR A 145 4.59 2.82 -14.76
C THR A 145 6.06 3.08 -15.08
N ILE A 146 6.90 3.26 -14.06
CA ILE A 146 8.35 3.47 -14.25
C ILE A 146 8.99 2.23 -14.87
N ARG A 147 8.64 1.03 -14.38
CA ARG A 147 9.12 -0.25 -14.93
C ARG A 147 8.78 -0.40 -16.41
N TYR A 148 7.54 -0.09 -16.80
CA TYR A 148 7.12 -0.05 -18.21
C TYR A 148 7.84 1.04 -19.00
N GLY A 149 8.03 2.23 -18.43
CA GLY A 149 8.78 3.31 -19.06
C GLY A 149 10.21 2.92 -19.40
N LEU A 150 10.92 2.27 -18.48
CA LEU A 150 12.27 1.74 -18.73
C LEU A 150 12.28 0.68 -19.84
N LEU A 151 11.32 -0.24 -19.83
CA LEU A 151 11.18 -1.24 -20.90
C LEU A 151 10.97 -0.58 -22.27
N LEU A 152 10.16 0.47 -22.33
CA LEU A 152 9.92 1.22 -23.58
C LEU A 152 11.18 1.97 -24.04
N LEU A 153 11.94 2.58 -23.14
CA LEU A 153 13.20 3.25 -23.49
C LEU A 153 14.23 2.26 -24.04
N LEU A 154 14.34 1.06 -23.45
CA LEU A 154 15.20 -0.02 -23.98
C LEU A 154 14.77 -0.47 -25.37
N LYS A 155 13.46 -0.53 -25.64
CA LYS A 155 12.92 -0.89 -26.96
C LYS A 155 13.13 0.20 -28.01
N HIS A 156 13.20 1.47 -27.58
CA HIS A 156 13.29 2.64 -28.45
C HIS A 156 14.53 3.50 -28.13
N PRO A 157 15.75 2.99 -28.39
CA PRO A 157 17.01 3.62 -27.95
C PRO A 157 17.30 4.99 -28.58
N LYS A 158 16.56 5.40 -29.62
CA LYS A 158 16.67 6.76 -30.20
C LYS A 158 15.93 7.83 -29.37
N ILE A 159 15.07 7.41 -28.44
CA ILE A 159 14.30 8.28 -27.55
C ILE A 159 15.00 8.46 -26.20
N GLN A 160 15.73 7.43 -25.75
CA GLN A 160 16.54 7.45 -24.52
C GLN A 160 17.65 8.48 -24.59
#